data_AF-A0A2N2F0B6-F1
#
_entry.id   AF-A0A2N2F0B6-F1
#
_cell.length_a   1.000
_cell.length_b   1.000
_cell.length_c   1.000
_cell.angle_alpha   90.00
_cell.angle_beta   90.00
_cell.angle_gamma   90.00
#
_symmetry.space_group_name_H-M   'P 1'
#
loop_
_entity.id
_entity.type
_entity.pdbx_description
1 polymer ?
#
loop_
_entity_poly.entity_id
_entity_poly.type
_entity_poly.pdbx_seq_one_letter_code
_entity_poly.pdbx_strand_id
1 'polypeptide(L)' 'MSKTVTIRLSDEEYKKITSCADSDHRPISNFITATVLKEIEASNYADPVEMAQIRGDKKLLEKLKTGHGDARAMRGKLVG' A
#
# COMPACT_ATOMS: atom_id res chain seq x y z
N MET A 1 -8.94 -16.15 -18.92
CA MET A 1 -9.69 -15.26 -19.84
C MET A 1 -9.35 -13.82 -19.51
N SER A 2 -9.04 -12.99 -20.49
CA SER A 2 -8.93 -11.55 -20.26
C SER A 2 -10.32 -10.93 -20.04
N LYS A 3 -10.41 -9.93 -19.17
CA LYS A 3 -11.60 -9.12 -18.94
C LYS A 3 -11.27 -7.69 -19.38
N THR A 4 -12.24 -7.00 -19.97
CA THR A 4 -12.08 -5.62 -20.43
C THR A 4 -12.80 -4.69 -19.48
N VAL A 5 -12.14 -3.59 -19.09
CA VAL A 5 -12.72 -2.52 -18.30
C VAL A 5 -12.84 -1.28 -19.18
N THR A 6 -14.02 -0.68 -19.22
CA THR A 6 -14.27 0.59 -19.91
C THR A 6 -14.43 1.68 -18.86
N ILE A 7 -13.63 2.74 -18.97
CA ILE A 7 -13.60 3.85 -18.02
C ILE A 7 -13.97 5.13 -18.78
N ARG A 8 -14.86 5.94 -18.21
CA ARG A 8 -15.14 7.30 -18.71
C ARG A 8 -14.18 8.27 -18.03
N LEU A 9 -13.46 9.04 -18.82
CA LEU A 9 -12.55 10.08 -18.36
C LEU A 9 -12.99 11.41 -18.96
N SER A 10 -12.81 12.49 -18.21
CA SER A 10 -12.76 13.82 -18.77
C SER A 10 -11.51 14.00 -19.63
N ASP A 11 -11.51 14.98 -20.52
CA ASP A 11 -10.35 15.30 -21.37
C ASP A 11 -9.10 15.65 -20.54
N GLU A 12 -9.31 16.29 -19.38
CA GLU A 12 -8.22 16.66 -18.48
C GLU A 12 -7.60 15.43 -17.82
N GLU A 13 -8.41 14.51 -17.31
CA GLU A 13 -7.95 13.25 -16.73
C GLU A 13 -7.22 12.41 -17.78
N TYR A 14 -7.78 12.29 -18.99
CA TYR A 14 -7.16 11.54 -20.07
C TYR A 14 -5.77 12.10 -20.42
N LYS A 15 -5.64 13.43 -20.58
CA LYS A 15 -4.35 14.07 -20.88
C LYS A 15 -3.33 13.87 -19.77
N LYS A 16 -3.73 14.03 -18.51
CA LYS A 16 -2.85 13.81 -17.35
C LYS A 16 -2.34 12.37 -17.30
N ILE A 17 -3.25 11.40 -17.38
CA ILE A 17 -2.89 9.97 -17.31
C ILE A 17 -2.00 9.59 -18.50
N THR A 18 -2.31 10.06 -19.70
CA THR A 18 -1.49 9.79 -20.90
C THR A 18 -0.09 10.37 -20.75
N SER A 19 0.05 11.62 -20.29
CA SER A 19 1.36 12.26 -20.12
C SER A 19 2.23 11.52 -19.10
N CYS A 20 1.64 11.00 -18.01
CA CYS A 20 2.35 10.17 -17.04
C CYS A 20 2.75 8.82 -17.65
N ALA A 21 1.84 8.16 -18.37
CA ALA A 21 2.13 6.88 -19.03
C ALA A 21 3.26 6.99 -20.06
N ASP A 22 3.29 8.08 -20.84
CA ASP A 22 4.33 8.39 -21.81
C ASP A 22 5.68 8.62 -21.13
N SER A 23 5.70 9.36 -20.01
CA SER A 23 6.91 9.58 -19.20
C SER A 23 7.48 8.25 -18.68
N ASP A 24 6.60 7.33 -18.31
CA ASP A 24 6.90 5.98 -17.86
C ASP A 24 7.18 4.98 -19.01
N HIS A 25 7.19 5.46 -20.26
CA HIS A 25 7.42 4.68 -21.50
C HIS A 25 6.54 3.44 -21.59
N ARG A 26 5.26 3.55 -21.22
CA ARG A 26 4.33 2.41 -21.21
C ARG A 26 2.94 2.77 -21.75
N PRO A 27 2.20 1.80 -22.32
CA PRO A 27 0.84 2.04 -22.76
C PRO A 27 -0.06 2.47 -21.61
N ILE A 28 -1.03 3.36 -21.88
CA ILE A 28 -1.96 3.90 -20.89
C ILE A 28 -2.70 2.81 -20.09
N SER A 29 -3.10 1.71 -20.74
CA SER A 29 -3.77 0.57 -20.11
C SER A 29 -2.87 -0.14 -19.11
N ASN A 30 -1.58 -0.31 -19.43
CA ASN A 30 -0.60 -0.90 -18.54
C ASN A 30 -0.29 0.04 -17.37
N PHE A 31 -0.12 1.33 -17.62
CA PHE A 31 0.08 2.34 -16.59
C PHE A 31 -1.05 2.34 -15.55
N ILE A 32 -2.31 2.40 -16.02
CA ILE A 32 -3.49 2.37 -15.14
C ILE A 32 -3.50 1.08 -14.33
N THR A 33 -3.29 -0.07 -14.98
CA THR A 33 -3.31 -1.38 -14.30
C THR A 33 -2.23 -1.48 -13.22
N ALA A 34 -0.99 -1.11 -13.55
CA ALA A 34 0.13 -1.17 -12.62
C ALA A 34 -0.05 -0.22 -11.44
N THR A 35 -0.53 1.00 -11.69
CA THR A 35 -0.77 1.99 -10.63
C THR A 35 -1.88 1.54 -9.69
N VAL A 36 -2.99 1.02 -10.22
CA VAL A 36 -4.10 0.50 -9.41
C VAL A 36 -3.66 -0.69 -8.57
N LEU A 37 -2.90 -1.63 -9.13
CA LEU A 37 -2.38 -2.76 -8.35
C LEU A 37 -1.44 -2.30 -7.24
N LYS A 38 -0.53 -1.35 -7.53
CA LYS A 38 0.36 -0.78 -6.53
C LYS A 38 -0.40 -0.07 -5.40
N GLU A 39 -1.46 0.66 -5.73
CA GLU A 39 -2.30 1.34 -4.73
C GLU A 39 -3.05 0.33 -3.87
N ILE A 40 -3.62 -0.73 -4.48
CA ILE A 40 -4.25 -1.83 -3.75
C ILE A 40 -3.24 -2.50 -2.82
N GLU A 41 -2.02 -2.76 -3.30
CA GLU A 41 -0.96 -3.35 -2.48
C GLU A 41 -0.58 -2.44 -1.31
N ALA A 42 -0.35 -1.15 -1.55
CA ALA A 42 -0.01 -0.18 -0.50
C ALA A 42 -1.15 0.04 0.51
N SER A 43 -2.40 -0.02 0.05
CA SER A 43 -3.59 0.17 0.90
C SER A 43 -3.88 -1.06 1.76
N ASN A 44 -3.66 -2.27 1.24
CA ASN A 44 -4.01 -3.52 1.93
C ASN A 44 -2.84 -4.18 2.68
N TYR A 45 -1.60 -3.84 2.33
CA TYR A 45 -0.42 -4.48 2.91
C TYR A 45 0.54 -3.43 3.46
N ALA A 46 1.03 -3.68 4.67
CA ALA A 46 2.18 -2.95 5.19
C ALA A 46 3.39 -3.20 4.27
N ASP A 47 4.19 -2.16 4.05
CA ASP A 47 5.35 -2.19 3.15
C ASP A 47 6.18 -3.46 3.40
N PRO A 48 6.38 -4.32 2.38
CA PRO A 48 7.14 -5.57 2.54
C PRO A 48 8.54 -5.36 3.11
N VAL A 49 9.21 -4.26 2.78
CA VAL A 49 10.55 -3.93 3.29
C VAL A 49 10.48 -3.58 4.77
N GLU A 50 9.53 -2.73 5.16
CA GLU A 50 9.30 -2.38 6.56
C GLU A 50 8.91 -3.63 7.37
N MET A 51 8.02 -4.47 6.84
CA MET A 51 7.60 -5.72 7.48
C MET A 51 8.76 -6.72 7.60
N ALA A 52 9.67 -6.77 6.64
CA ALA A 52 10.89 -7.58 6.75
C ALA A 52 11.80 -7.07 7.87
N GLN A 53 11.94 -5.75 8.03
CA GLN A 53 12.69 -5.14 9.14
C GLN A 53 12.05 -5.44 10.50
N ILE A 54 10.73 -5.28 10.62
CA ILE A 54 9.97 -5.59 11.84
C ILE A 54 10.13 -7.07 12.22
N ARG A 55 10.03 -7.98 11.24
CA ARG A 55 10.20 -9.42 11.47
C ARG A 55 11.65 -9.79 11.83
N GLY A 56 12.63 -9.04 11.34
CA GLY A 56 14.04 -9.23 11.64
C GLY A 56 14.45 -8.75 13.04
N ASP A 57 13.75 -7.76 13.60
CA ASP A 57 14.04 -7.21 14.93
C ASP A 57 13.34 -8.02 16.05
N LYS A 58 14.09 -8.99 16.59
CA LYS A 58 13.63 -9.82 17.72
C LYS A 58 13.27 -9.00 18.96
N LYS A 59 13.98 -7.90 19.22
CA LYS A 59 13.75 -7.07 20.41
C LYS A 59 12.44 -6.29 20.28
N LEU A 60 12.15 -5.78 19.09
CA LEU A 60 10.88 -5.14 18.78
C LEU A 60 9.72 -6.12 18.90
N LEU A 61 9.84 -7.32 18.32
CA LEU A 61 8.79 -8.34 18.38
C LEU A 61 8.45 -8.76 19.82
N GLU A 62 9.45 -8.93 20.68
CA GLU A 62 9.21 -9.26 22.09
C GLU A 62 8.48 -8.12 22.81
N LYS A 63 8.89 -6.85 22.59
CA LYS A 63 8.18 -5.69 23.15
C LYS A 63 6.74 -5.59 22.67
N LEU A 64 6.47 -5.86 21.39
CA LEU A 64 5.13 -5.84 20.83
C LEU A 64 4.24 -6.92 21.46
N LYS A 65 4.76 -8.15 21.65
CA LYS A 65 4.04 -9.22 22.34
C LYS A 65 3.73 -8.86 23.79
N THR A 66 4.72 -8.35 24.53
CA THR A 66 4.52 -7.89 25.91
C THR A 66 3.49 -6.79 25.97
N GLY A 67 3.60 -5.76 25.13
CA GLY A 67 2.65 -4.66 25.06
C GLY A 67 1.22 -5.12 24.70
N HIS A 68 1.07 -6.09 23.81
CA HIS A 68 -0.24 -6.68 23.50
C HIS A 68 -0.83 -7.41 24.72
N GLY A 69 -0.01 -8.18 25.45
CA GLY A 69 -0.43 -8.84 26.68
C GLY A 69 -0.83 -7.85 27.78
N ASP A 70 -0.05 -6.78 27.94
CA ASP A 70 -0.32 -5.73 28.91
C ASP A 70 -1.60 -4.96 28.55
N ALA A 71 -1.80 -4.60 27.27
CA ALA A 71 -3.04 -3.96 26.80
C ALA A 71 -4.27 -4.85 27.05
N ARG A 72 -4.18 -6.15 26.76
CA ARG A 72 -5.26 -7.11 27.04
C ARG A 72 -5.55 -7.23 28.54
N ALA A 73 -4.53 -7.12 29.37
CA ALA A 73 -4.65 -7.12 30.83
C ALA A 73 -5.02 -5.74 31.41
N MET A 74 -5.31 -4.73 30.56
CA MET A 74 -5.53 -3.33 30.94
C MET A 74 -4.40 -2.77 31.83
N ARG A 75 -3.18 -3.27 31.63
CA ARG A 75 -1.97 -2.79 32.29
C ARG A 75 -1.35 -1.70 31.44
N GLY A 76 -1.50 -0.46 31.88
CA GLY A 76 -0.95 0.71 31.21
C GLY A 76 -1.69 1.97 31.65
N LYS A 77 -1.05 3.13 31.45
CA LYS A 77 -1.67 4.43 31.70
C LYS A 77 -1.50 5.27 30.45
N LEU A 78 -2.58 5.88 29.98
CA LEU A 78 -2.51 6.87 28.91
C LEU A 78 -1.73 8.07 29.47
N VAL A 79 -0.56 8.31 28.90
CA VAL A 79 0.25 9.51 29.15
C VAL A 79 -0.01 10.45 27.99
N GLY A 80 -0.79 11.49 28.27
CA GLY A 80 -1.01 12.64 27.39
C GLY A 80 -0.15 13.81 27.82
#